data_AF-A0A537R1Z3-F1
#
_entry.id   AF-A0A537R1Z3-F1
#
_cell.length_a   1.000
_cell.length_b   1.000
_cell.length_c   1.000
_cell.angle_alpha   90.00
_cell.angle_beta   90.00
_cell.angle_gamma   90.00
#
_symmetry.space_group_name_H-M   'P 1'
#
loop_
_entity.id
_entity.type
_entity.pdbx_description
1 polymer ?
#
loop_
_entity_poly.entity_id
_entity_poly.type
_entity_poly.pdbx_seq_one_letter_code
_entity_poly.pdbx_strand_id
1 'polypeptide(L)'
;KLIESSFDYLDLHPDFIVLLNDENRSRARHVRASSRIEDMHSPLVSMVSSILKQGVRAGTFRRGINPVHLYISIAGLSYFFFSNTPTLSAIFGKDLSSASAKRARRKHVVDLVMQSLRP
;
A
#
# COMPACT_ATOMS: atom_id res chain seq x y z
N LYS A 1 3.95 -11.51 -1.88
CA LYS A 1 2.80 -11.36 -2.82
C LYS A 1 1.88 -10.19 -2.49
N LEU A 2 1.09 -10.15 -1.40
CA LEU A 2 0.18 -9.00 -1.14
C LEU A 2 0.90 -7.64 -1.14
N ILE A 3 1.98 -7.52 -0.35
CA ILE A 3 2.74 -6.26 -0.19
C ILE A 3 3.32 -5.84 -1.54
N GLU A 4 3.92 -6.79 -2.24
CA GLU A 4 4.50 -6.64 -3.57
C GLU A 4 3.49 -6.16 -4.60
N SER A 5 2.35 -6.85 -4.73
CA SER A 5 1.30 -6.49 -5.68
C SER A 5 0.70 -5.11 -5.38
N SER A 6 0.61 -4.73 -4.10
CA SER A 6 0.14 -3.39 -3.72
C SER A 6 1.12 -2.29 -4.14
N PHE A 7 2.43 -2.56 -4.07
CA PHE A 7 3.47 -1.65 -4.54
C PHE A 7 3.49 -1.59 -6.07
N ASP A 8 3.50 -2.74 -6.73
CA ASP A 8 3.60 -2.88 -8.18
C ASP A 8 2.38 -2.26 -8.88
N TYR A 9 1.19 -2.34 -8.27
CA TYR A 9 -0.01 -1.70 -8.80
C TYR A 9 0.16 -0.18 -8.96
N LEU A 10 0.76 0.50 -7.99
CA LEU A 10 0.97 1.95 -8.06
C LEU A 10 2.06 2.35 -9.05
N ASP A 11 3.03 1.47 -9.29
CA ASP A 11 4.03 1.68 -10.34
C ASP A 11 3.42 1.57 -11.74
N LEU A 12 2.52 0.60 -11.92
CA LEU A 12 1.83 0.33 -13.18
C LEU A 12 0.69 1.32 -13.48
N HIS A 13 0.13 1.95 -12.44
CA HIS A 13 -1.04 2.84 -12.54
C HIS A 13 -0.77 4.22 -11.91
N PRO A 14 0.10 5.06 -12.52
CA PRO A 14 0.35 6.41 -12.03
C PRO A 14 -0.89 7.32 -12.11
N ASP A 15 -1.82 7.04 -13.03
CA ASP A 15 -3.12 7.69 -13.17
C ASP A 15 -4.01 7.47 -11.93
N PHE A 16 -3.95 6.30 -11.31
CA PHE A 16 -4.66 6.01 -10.06
C PHE A 16 -4.20 6.94 -8.93
N ILE A 17 -2.90 7.26 -8.87
CA ILE A 17 -2.35 8.18 -7.87
C ILE A 17 -2.93 9.59 -8.08
N VAL A 18 -3.02 10.05 -9.32
CA VAL A 18 -3.60 11.37 -9.65
C VAL A 18 -5.07 11.41 -9.26
N LEU A 19 -5.84 10.38 -9.60
CA LEU A 19 -7.26 10.27 -9.23
C LEU A 19 -7.44 10.29 -7.71
N LEU A 20 -6.64 9.51 -6.98
CA LEU A 20 -6.68 9.45 -5.53
C LEU A 20 -6.32 10.80 -4.89
N ASN A 21 -5.35 11.52 -5.45
CA ASN A 21 -4.97 12.86 -4.99
C ASN A 21 -6.10 13.87 -5.14
N ASP A 22 -6.78 13.85 -6.29
CA ASP A 22 -7.93 14.72 -6.54
C ASP A 22 -9.09 14.40 -5.60
N GLU A 23 -9.37 13.13 -5.40
CA GLU A 23 -10.43 12.69 -4.50
C GLU A 23 -10.14 13.09 -3.04
N ASN A 24 -8.89 12.95 -2.60
CA ASN A 24 -8.45 13.42 -1.29
C ASN A 24 -8.59 14.95 -1.14
N ARG A 25 -8.18 15.71 -2.16
CA ARG A 25 -8.36 17.18 -2.19
C ARG A 25 -9.84 17.57 -2.12
N SER A 26 -10.70 16.77 -2.74
CA SER A 26 -12.16 16.91 -2.74
C SER A 26 -12.84 16.36 -1.49
N ARG A 27 -12.07 15.93 -0.47
CA ARG A 27 -12.56 15.34 0.79
C ARG A 27 -13.44 14.09 0.59
N ALA A 28 -13.03 13.22 -0.32
CA ALA A 28 -13.71 11.97 -0.65
C ALA A 28 -15.15 12.17 -1.16
N ARG A 29 -15.40 13.25 -1.92
CA ARG A 29 -16.74 13.62 -2.41
C ARG A 29 -17.36 12.53 -3.28
N HIS A 30 -16.61 11.99 -4.23
CA HIS A 30 -17.14 11.02 -5.20
C HIS A 30 -17.24 9.63 -4.58
N VAL A 31 -16.32 9.26 -3.68
CA VAL A 31 -16.34 8.04 -2.88
C VAL A 31 -17.59 8.02 -2.01
N ARG A 32 -17.89 9.09 -1.27
CA ARG A 32 -19.09 9.19 -0.43
C ARG A 32 -20.40 9.15 -1.23
N ALA A 33 -20.37 9.59 -2.48
CA ALA A 33 -21.54 9.60 -3.36
C ALA A 33 -21.74 8.27 -4.11
N SER A 34 -20.80 7.33 -4.03
CA SER A 34 -20.79 6.09 -4.83
C SER A 34 -21.06 4.86 -3.99
N SER A 35 -22.23 4.25 -4.16
CA SER A 35 -22.56 2.95 -3.57
C SER A 35 -21.65 1.81 -4.05
N ARG A 36 -21.07 1.94 -5.25
CA ARG A 36 -20.19 0.91 -5.83
C ARG A 36 -18.81 0.86 -5.16
N ILE A 37 -18.32 1.98 -4.61
CA ILE A 37 -16.98 2.03 -4.01
C ILE A 37 -16.98 1.36 -2.62
N GLU A 38 -18.08 1.47 -1.87
CA GLU A 38 -18.23 0.75 -0.59
C GLU A 38 -18.18 -0.77 -0.79
N ASP A 39 -18.84 -1.29 -1.83
CA ASP A 39 -18.85 -2.72 -2.17
C ASP A 39 -17.45 -3.25 -2.55
N MET A 40 -16.56 -2.40 -3.08
CA MET A 40 -15.21 -2.78 -3.50
C MET A 40 -14.20 -2.89 -2.34
N HIS A 41 -14.42 -2.23 -1.21
CA HIS A 41 -13.45 -2.25 -0.09
C HIS A 41 -13.57 -3.50 0.80
N SER A 42 -14.77 -4.07 0.93
CA SER A 42 -15.02 -5.26 1.76
C SER A 42 -14.21 -6.51 1.35
N PRO A 43 -14.01 -6.81 0.04
CA PRO A 43 -13.17 -7.94 -0.40
C PRO A 43 -11.70 -7.82 -0.01
N LEU A 44 -11.13 -6.61 -0.05
CA LEU A 44 -9.71 -6.40 0.23
C LEU A 44 -9.38 -6.66 1.70
N VAL A 45 -10.16 -6.08 2.62
CA VAL A 45 -9.98 -6.29 4.06
C VAL A 45 -10.18 -7.77 4.42
N SER A 46 -11.16 -8.43 3.79
CA SER A 46 -11.41 -9.87 3.97
C SER A 46 -10.24 -10.73 3.51
N MET A 47 -9.60 -10.37 2.39
CA MET A 47 -8.39 -11.03 1.90
C MET A 47 -7.23 -10.87 2.89
N VAL A 48 -6.97 -9.65 3.37
CA VAL A 48 -5.89 -9.39 4.35
C VAL A 48 -6.15 -10.15 5.65
N SER A 49 -7.38 -10.15 6.14
CA SER A 49 -7.78 -10.90 7.34
C SER A 49 -7.52 -12.40 7.18
N SER A 50 -7.83 -12.96 6.00
CA SER A 50 -7.60 -14.37 5.71
C SER A 50 -6.11 -14.72 5.70
N ILE A 51 -5.27 -13.89 5.07
CA ILE A 51 -3.80 -14.06 5.05
C ILE A 51 -3.23 -14.02 6.47
N LEU A 52 -3.65 -13.03 7.28
CA LEU A 52 -3.21 -12.91 8.67
C LEU A 52 -3.59 -14.13 9.51
N LYS A 53 -4.83 -14.60 9.40
CA LYS A 53 -5.31 -15.80 10.11
C LYS A 53 -4.49 -17.04 9.74
N GLN A 54 -4.13 -17.20 8.47
CA GLN A 54 -3.31 -18.32 8.01
C GLN A 54 -1.89 -18.26 8.59
N GLY A 55 -1.24 -17.09 8.55
CA GLY A 55 0.11 -16.95 9.11
C GLY A 55 0.16 -17.10 10.64
N VAL A 56 -0.87 -16.66 11.36
CA VAL A 56 -0.99 -16.92 12.80
C VAL A 56 -1.12 -18.42 13.07
N ARG A 57 -1.96 -19.15 12.32
CA ARG A 57 -2.11 -20.61 12.47
C ARG A 57 -0.82 -21.36 12.15
N ALA A 58 -0.04 -20.87 11.19
CA ALA A 58 1.26 -21.43 10.82
C ALA A 58 2.40 -21.05 11.77
N GLY A 59 2.14 -20.21 12.79
CA GLY A 59 3.18 -19.69 13.69
C GLY A 59 4.16 -18.73 13.03
N THR A 60 3.89 -18.27 11.81
CA THR A 60 4.76 -17.36 11.07
C THR A 60 4.46 -15.89 11.35
N PHE A 61 3.23 -15.57 11.79
CA PHE A 61 2.83 -14.22 12.18
C PHE A 61 2.39 -14.13 13.65
N ARG A 62 2.70 -13.02 14.31
CA ARG A 62 2.17 -12.69 15.64
C ARG A 62 0.66 -12.47 15.63
N ARG A 63 0.04 -12.62 16.79
CA ARG A 63 -1.39 -12.35 17.01
C ARG A 63 -1.66 -10.84 17.17
N GLY A 64 -2.93 -10.46 17.07
CA GLY A 64 -3.40 -9.10 17.40
C GLY A 64 -3.18 -8.06 16.31
N ILE A 65 -2.81 -8.46 15.09
CA ILE A 65 -2.68 -7.52 13.97
C ILE A 65 -4.06 -7.23 13.38
N ASN A 66 -4.43 -5.96 13.34
CA ASN A 66 -5.64 -5.50 12.67
C ASN A 66 -5.41 -5.44 11.14
N PRO A 67 -6.25 -6.10 10.31
CA PRO A 67 -6.07 -6.14 8.86
C PRO A 67 -6.16 -4.77 8.18
N VAL A 68 -7.00 -3.86 8.70
CA VAL A 68 -7.16 -2.51 8.15
C VAL A 68 -5.89 -1.70 8.38
N HIS A 69 -5.33 -1.71 9.60
CA HIS A 69 -4.09 -1.00 9.88
C HIS A 69 -2.90 -1.55 9.06
N LEU A 70 -2.84 -2.87 8.88
CA LEU A 70 -1.81 -3.48 8.03
C LEU A 70 -1.95 -3.00 6.58
N TYR A 71 -3.16 -3.01 6.03
CA TYR A 71 -3.41 -2.54 4.68
C TYR A 71 -3.04 -1.06 4.51
N ILE A 72 -3.50 -0.19 5.41
CA ILE A 72 -3.16 1.23 5.40
C ILE A 72 -1.63 1.43 5.45
N SER A 73 -0.91 0.64 6.23
CA SER A 73 0.56 0.72 6.29
C SER A 73 1.21 0.34 4.96
N ILE A 74 0.78 -0.75 4.33
CA ILE A 74 1.28 -1.18 3.02
C ILE A 74 0.99 -0.12 1.95
N ALA A 75 -0.26 0.37 1.91
CA ALA A 75 -0.70 1.40 0.99
C ALA A 75 0.07 2.70 1.20
N GLY A 76 0.19 3.19 2.44
CA GLY A 76 0.90 4.42 2.77
C GLY A 76 2.40 4.37 2.43
N LEU A 77 3.08 3.26 2.76
CA LEU A 77 4.50 3.07 2.45
C LEU A 77 4.79 3.07 0.93
N SER A 78 3.82 2.63 0.13
CA SER A 78 3.91 2.54 -1.33
C SER A 78 3.48 3.85 -1.99
N TYR A 79 2.27 4.33 -1.69
CA TYR A 79 1.69 5.55 -2.22
C TYR A 79 2.59 6.76 -1.95
N PHE A 80 3.05 6.98 -0.72
CA PHE A 80 3.91 8.12 -0.40
C PHE A 80 5.18 8.17 -1.27
N PHE A 81 5.76 7.00 -1.58
CA PHE A 81 6.93 6.95 -2.45
C PHE A 81 6.59 7.43 -3.86
N PHE A 82 5.53 6.89 -4.47
CA PHE A 82 5.15 7.24 -5.84
C PHE A 82 4.55 8.65 -5.96
N SER A 83 3.61 9.03 -5.08
CA SER A 83 2.96 10.34 -5.10
C SER A 83 3.94 11.49 -4.89
N ASN A 84 5.05 11.24 -4.20
CA ASN A 84 6.05 12.24 -3.88
C ASN A 84 7.39 11.99 -4.58
N THR A 85 7.46 11.11 -5.58
CA THR A 85 8.73 10.80 -6.27
C THR A 85 9.45 12.06 -6.76
N PRO A 86 8.80 13.05 -7.42
CA PRO A 86 9.49 14.27 -7.85
C PRO A 86 10.08 15.07 -6.68
N THR A 87 9.30 15.25 -5.61
CA THR A 87 9.73 16.01 -4.42
C THR A 87 10.84 15.31 -3.67
N LEU A 88 10.72 14.01 -3.42
CA LEU A 88 11.74 13.21 -2.75
C LEU A 88 13.02 13.15 -3.58
N SER A 89 12.91 13.04 -4.91
CA SER A 89 14.07 13.08 -5.81
C SER A 89 14.84 14.39 -5.72
N ALA A 90 14.14 15.52 -5.70
CA ALA A 90 14.75 16.84 -5.52
C ALA A 90 15.42 16.98 -4.15
N ILE A 91 14.74 16.57 -3.06
CA ILE A 91 15.25 16.67 -1.68
C ILE A 91 16.51 15.83 -1.48
N PHE A 92 16.54 14.61 -2.02
CA PHE A 92 17.63 13.67 -1.79
C PHE A 92 18.69 13.64 -2.90
N GLY A 93 18.53 14.44 -3.96
CA GLY A 93 19.46 14.49 -5.09
C GLY A 93 19.61 13.14 -5.81
N LYS A 94 18.54 12.35 -5.90
CA LYS A 94 18.54 11.00 -6.48
C LYS A 94 17.34 10.79 -7.38
N ASP A 95 17.52 10.12 -8.52
CA ASP A 95 16.39 9.68 -9.34
C ASP A 95 15.69 8.46 -8.72
N LEU A 96 14.57 8.72 -8.04
CA LEU A 96 13.72 7.70 -7.42
C LEU A 96 12.71 7.10 -8.39
N SER A 97 12.60 7.65 -9.61
CA SER A 97 11.80 7.08 -10.69
C SER A 97 12.52 5.92 -11.42
N SER A 98 13.84 5.83 -11.24
CA SER A 98 14.65 4.77 -11.83
C SER A 98 14.19 3.37 -11.40
N ALA A 99 14.31 2.39 -12.31
CA ALA A 99 13.92 1.01 -12.05
C ALA A 99 14.71 0.39 -10.87
N SER A 100 15.97 0.80 -10.68
CA SER A 100 16.78 0.35 -9.52
C SER A 100 16.25 0.90 -8.21
N ALA A 101 15.88 2.19 -8.16
CA ALA A 101 15.31 2.80 -6.96
C ALA A 101 13.95 2.18 -6.60
N LYS A 102 13.08 1.96 -7.60
CA LYS A 102 11.79 1.28 -7.42
C LYS A 102 11.97 -0.14 -6.87
N ARG A 103 12.89 -0.93 -7.44
CA ARG A 103 13.21 -2.28 -6.91
C ARG A 103 13.73 -2.25 -5.48
N ALA A 104 14.65 -1.33 -5.17
CA ALA A 104 15.19 -1.16 -3.82
C ALA A 104 14.09 -0.77 -2.82
N ARG A 105 13.22 0.17 -3.20
CA ARG A 105 12.09 0.60 -2.37
C ARG A 105 11.10 -0.54 -2.15
N ARG A 106 10.72 -1.25 -3.21
CA ARG A 106 9.83 -2.42 -3.14
C ARG A 106 10.35 -3.46 -2.14
N LYS A 107 11.63 -3.82 -2.25
CA LYS A 107 12.27 -4.75 -1.30
C LYS A 107 12.20 -4.22 0.12
N HIS A 108 12.55 -2.96 0.34
CA HIS A 108 12.49 -2.35 1.67
C HIS A 108 11.08 -2.37 2.27
N VAL A 109 10.04 -2.05 1.49
CA VAL A 109 8.65 -2.10 1.96
C VAL A 109 8.24 -3.53 2.35
N VAL A 110 8.60 -4.51 1.53
CA VAL A 110 8.35 -5.93 1.85
C VAL A 110 9.05 -6.34 3.15
N ASP A 111 10.34 -6.08 3.26
CA ASP A 111 11.13 -6.46 4.44
C ASP A 111 10.58 -5.81 5.71
N LEU A 112 10.29 -4.51 5.67
CA LEU A 112 9.78 -3.75 6.81
C LEU A 112 8.42 -4.29 7.28
N VAL A 113 7.49 -4.49 6.36
CA VAL A 113 6.17 -5.01 6.71
C VAL A 113 6.29 -6.44 7.21
N MET A 114 7.02 -7.32 6.53
CA MET A 114 7.21 -8.71 6.98
C MET A 114 7.86 -8.81 8.36
N GLN A 115 8.83 -7.94 8.65
CA GLN A 115 9.45 -7.88 9.98
C GLN A 115 8.43 -7.49 11.06
N SER A 116 7.52 -6.56 10.78
CA SER A 116 6.46 -6.15 11.72
C SER A 116 5.43 -7.24 12.05
N LEU A 117 5.37 -8.29 11.22
CA LEU A 117 4.45 -9.41 11.36
C LEU A 117 5.05 -10.59 12.13
N ARG A 118 6.37 -10.65 12.37
CA ARG A 118 7.01 -11.79 13.03
C ARG A 118 6.46 -12.00 14.47
N PRO A 119 6.46 -13.26 14.98
CA PRO A 119 6.03 -13.60 16.34
C PRO A 119 6.66 -12.75 17.43
#